data_AF-A0A2E7J6W1-F1
#
_entry.id   AF-A0A2E7J6W1-F1
#
_cell.length_a   1.000
_cell.length_b   1.000
_cell.length_c   1.000
_cell.angle_alpha   90.00
_cell.angle_beta   90.00
_cell.angle_gamma   90.00
#
_symmetry.space_group_name_H-M   'P 1'
#
loop_
_entity.id
_entity.type
_entity.pdbx_description
1 polymer ?
#
loop_
_entity_poly.entity_id
_entity_poly.type
_entity_poly.pdbx_seq_one_letter_code
_entity_poly.pdbx_strand_id
1 'polypeptide(L)' 'MVCASSGTPLVGSESTSFPCPSCGTILGRSQRCRVQAVKYICPECRFEGP' A
#
# COMPACT_ATOMS: atom_id res chain seq x y z
N MET A 1 -5.68 8.74 4.41
CA MET A 1 -4.68 7.88 3.73
C MET A 1 -5.43 6.73 3.07
N VAL A 2 -5.23 6.49 1.77
CA VAL A 2 -5.94 5.47 0.98
C VAL A 2 -5.01 4.27 0.74
N CYS A 3 -5.55 3.05 0.77
CA CYS A 3 -4.75 1.85 0.57
C CYS A 3 -4.30 1.74 -0.89
N ALA A 4 -2.98 1.63 -1.14
CA ALA A 4 -2.41 1.51 -2.50
C ALA A 4 -2.85 0.24 -3.25
N SER A 5 -3.40 -0.76 -2.55
CA SER A 5 -3.92 -2.01 -3.15
C SER A 5 -5.41 -1.96 -3.49
N SER A 6 -6.22 -1.26 -2.69
CA SER A 6 -7.69 -1.41 -2.76
C SER A 6 -8.42 -0.09 -3.02
N GLY A 7 -7.72 1.05 -2.95
CA GLY A 7 -8.34 2.39 -3.01
C GLY A 7 -9.28 2.69 -1.83
N THR A 8 -9.49 1.73 -0.93
CA THR A 8 -10.36 1.87 0.24
C THR A 8 -9.70 2.81 1.26
N PRO A 9 -10.45 3.75 1.86
CA PRO A 9 -9.93 4.59 2.92
C PRO A 9 -9.44 3.72 4.08
N LEU A 10 -8.20 3.94 4.53
CA LEU A 10 -7.63 3.28 5.70
C LEU A 10 -8.31 3.83 6.95
N VAL A 11 -9.51 3.33 7.25
CA VAL A 11 -10.22 3.56 8.52
C VAL A 11 -9.74 2.48 9.48
N GLY A 12 -8.60 2.70 10.12
CA GLY A 12 -8.14 1.81 11.20
C GLY A 12 -6.64 1.85 11.42
N SER A 13 -6.25 1.98 12.69
CA SER A 13 -4.89 2.08 13.24
C SER A 13 -3.93 0.90 12.93
N GLU A 14 -4.31 -0.03 12.04
CA GLU A 14 -3.52 -1.20 11.62
C GLU A 14 -3.05 -1.06 10.15
N SER A 15 -2.75 0.17 9.73
CA SER A 15 -2.07 0.45 8.46
C SER A 15 -0.56 0.53 8.69
N THR A 16 0.22 -0.23 7.92
CA THR A 16 1.68 -0.15 7.95
C THR A 16 2.18 0.75 6.81
N SER A 17 3.22 1.51 7.11
CA SER A 17 3.88 2.42 6.17
C SER A 17 5.25 1.85 5.80
N PHE A 18 5.55 1.73 4.51
CA PHE A 18 6.86 1.27 4.05
C PHE A 18 7.30 2.06 2.80
N PRO A 19 8.61 2.26 2.60
CA PRO A 19 9.13 2.90 1.41
C PRO A 19 9.01 1.97 0.20
N CYS A 20 8.60 2.52 -0.94
CA CYS A 20 8.60 1.81 -2.21
C CYS A 20 10.04 1.46 -2.64
N PRO A 21 10.33 0.22 -3.08
CA PRO A 21 11.68 -0.17 -3.50
C PRO A 21 12.12 0.48 -4.83
N SER A 22 11.17 0.99 -5.64
CA SER A 22 11.47 1.58 -6.94
C SER A 22 11.76 3.09 -6.85
N CYS A 23 10.93 3.84 -6.11
CA CYS A 23 11.03 5.31 -6.03
C CYS A 23 11.27 5.86 -4.61
N GLY A 24 11.21 5.03 -3.57
CA GLY A 24 11.37 5.47 -2.17
C GLY A 24 10.14 6.13 -1.55
N THR A 25 9.04 6.31 -2.29
CA THR A 25 7.81 6.92 -1.78
C THR A 25 7.19 6.10 -0.65
N ILE A 26 6.75 6.76 0.42
CA ILE A 26 6.09 6.11 1.54
C ILE A 26 4.69 5.65 1.12
N LEU A 27 4.47 4.33 1.15
CA LEU A 27 3.21 3.69 0.84
C LEU A 27 2.56 3.16 2.12
N GLY A 28 1.26 3.41 2.26
CA GLY A 28 0.43 2.83 3.32
C GLY A 28 -0.32 1.61 2.81
N ARG A 29 -0.23 0.48 3.51
CA ARG A 29 -1.07 -0.70 3.26
C ARG A 29 -1.82 -1.13 4.50
N SER A 30 -3.08 -1.53 4.31
CA SER A 30 -3.89 -2.14 5.38
C SER A 30 -3.40 -3.54 5.69
N GLN A 31 -3.58 -3.95 6.95
CA GLN A 31 -3.35 -5.33 7.39
C GLN A 31 -4.07 -6.36 6.50
N ARG A 32 -5.32 -6.07 6.09
CA ARG A 32 -6.09 -6.96 5.20
C ARG A 32 -5.37 -7.23 3.88
N CYS A 33 -4.91 -6.19 3.19
CA CYS A 33 -4.17 -6.34 1.94
C CYS A 33 -2.84 -7.06 2.13
N ARG A 34 -2.17 -6.84 3.27
CA ARG A 34 -0.91 -7.53 3.61
C ARG A 34 -1.13 -9.04 3.84
N VAL A 35 -2.14 -9.41 4.62
CA VAL A 35 -2.48 -10.83 4.90
C VAL A 35 -2.94 -11.54 3.63
N GLN A 36 -3.65 -10.84 2.75
CA GLN A 36 -4.12 -11.39 1.49
C GLN A 36 -3.11 -11.29 0.34
N ALA A 37 -1.89 -10.76 0.58
CA ALA A 37 -0.88 -10.51 -0.44
C ALA A 37 -1.46 -9.82 -1.70
N VAL A 38 -2.36 -8.85 -1.49
CA VAL A 38 -3.09 -8.18 -2.57
C VAL A 38 -2.17 -7.19 -3.23
N LYS A 39 -1.93 -7.37 -4.53
CA LYS A 39 -1.08 -6.47 -5.30
C LYS A 39 -1.37 -4.99 -5.01
N TYR A 40 -0.32 -4.21 -4.75
CA TYR A 40 -0.38 -2.77 -4.58
C TYR A 40 0.29 -2.08 -5.76
N ILE A 41 -0.24 -0.93 -6.15
CA ILE A 41 0.33 -0.11 -7.22
C ILE A 41 0.83 1.20 -6.60
N CYS A 42 2.11 1.51 -6.77
CA CYS A 42 2.66 2.78 -6.35
C CYS A 42 2.08 3.92 -7.22
N PRO A 43 1.53 5.01 -6.66
CA PRO A 43 0.99 6.10 -7.46
C PRO A 43 2.06 6.91 -8.19
N GLU A 44 3.29 6.93 -7.68
CA GLU A 44 4.39 7.71 -8.27
C GLU A 44 5.04 6.99 -9.46
N CYS A 45 5.48 5.75 -9.25
CA CYS A 45 6.21 4.98 -10.26
C CYS A 45 5.38 3.88 -10.94
N ARG A 46 4.11 3.70 -10.55
CA ARG A 46 3.23 2.60 -10.99
C ARG A 46 3.82 1.20 -10.80
N PHE A 47 4.72 1.05 -9.83
CA PHE A 47 5.27 -0.25 -9.45
C PHE A 47 4.18 -1.14 -8.85
N GLU A 48 3.93 -2.29 -9.48
CA GLU A 48 3.03 -3.34 -9.00
C GLU A 48 3.83 -4.33 -8.13
N GLY A 49 3.58 -4.36 -6.83
CA GLY A 49 4.17 -5.31 -5.88
C GLY A 49 3.10 -6.13 -5.16
N PRO A 50 3.43 -7.30 -4.57
CA PRO A 50 2.48 -8.13 -3.80
C PRO A 50 2.12 -7.55 -2.43
#